data_AF-A0A7W1LNI4-F1
#
_entry.id   AF-A0A7W1LNI4-F1
#
_cell.length_a   1.000
_cell.length_b   1.000
_cell.length_c   1.000
_cell.angle_alpha   90.00
_cell.angle_beta   90.00
_cell.angle_gamma   90.00
#
_symmetry.space_group_name_H-M   'P 1'
#
loop_
_entity.id
_entity.type
_entity.pdbx_description
1 polymer ?
#
loop_
_entity_poly.entity_id
_entity_poly.type
_entity_poly.pdbx_seq_one_letter_code
_entity_poly.pdbx_strand_id
1 'polypeptide(L)'
;MSLFGSGTAAVASTPDGIAVLDAVGNAIRWRYNPPQGCELASIAVGVNGVVVLESCTTGTTWLAEFDLYSGDQQWRVAPPPGEVSVLGADGVVSLLVGRELLILSVRDGSLLANPGAVADSGLVESPSSAVTMFAGQAAGRGTPLVYLSGTLYAIDPASGAQLWSVTADGLPADNGDAGIVVFEAGDAVTRDPLTGRELSRSDLLESAGSAEGGLEGLTRIERAGQVLVADTDDGLLAYG
;
A
#
# COMPACT_ATOMS: atom_id res chain seq x y z
N MET A 1 13.54 10.54 -8.31
CA MET A 1 12.58 9.92 -9.25
C MET A 1 12.17 8.60 -8.64
N SER A 2 10.88 8.35 -8.55
CA SER A 2 10.32 7.10 -8.00
C SER A 2 9.49 6.40 -9.07
N LEU A 3 9.44 5.07 -9.02
CA LEU A 3 8.67 4.23 -9.93
C LEU A 3 7.70 3.36 -9.11
N PHE A 4 6.46 3.30 -9.56
CA PHE A 4 5.38 2.52 -8.97
C PHE A 4 4.75 1.65 -10.07
N GLY A 5 4.26 0.47 -9.70
CA GLY A 5 3.55 -0.42 -10.62
C GLY A 5 2.14 -0.68 -10.12
N SER A 6 1.18 -0.60 -11.03
CA SER A 6 -0.07 -1.36 -10.94
C SER A 6 0.00 -2.47 -12.00
N GLY A 7 -0.76 -3.55 -11.86
CA GLY A 7 -0.71 -4.66 -12.82
C GLY A 7 -0.95 -4.27 -14.30
N THR A 8 -1.42 -3.05 -14.58
CA THR A 8 -1.74 -2.54 -15.92
C THR A 8 -1.03 -1.23 -16.30
N ALA A 9 -0.32 -0.58 -15.38
CA ALA A 9 0.38 0.68 -15.63
C ALA A 9 1.63 0.83 -14.75
N ALA A 10 2.63 1.56 -15.25
CA ALA A 10 3.74 2.04 -14.43
C ALA A 10 3.60 3.55 -14.22
N VAL A 11 3.94 4.05 -13.03
CA VAL A 11 3.91 5.48 -12.72
C VAL A 11 5.30 5.94 -12.35
N ALA A 12 5.82 6.92 -13.08
CA ALA A 12 7.04 7.61 -12.75
C ALA A 12 6.71 8.95 -12.08
N SER A 13 7.40 9.29 -11.00
CA SER A 13 7.18 10.53 -10.26
C SER A 13 8.49 11.30 -9.99
N THR A 14 8.40 12.62 -10.10
CA THR A 14 9.36 13.62 -9.64
C THR A 14 8.63 14.70 -8.83
N PRO A 15 9.32 15.58 -8.10
CA PRO A 15 8.66 16.73 -7.46
C PRO A 15 7.86 17.60 -8.44
N ASP A 16 8.26 17.64 -9.71
CA ASP A 16 7.60 18.45 -10.75
C ASP A 16 6.38 17.77 -11.41
N GLY A 17 6.07 16.52 -11.06
CA GLY A 17 4.90 15.83 -11.60
C GLY A 17 5.04 14.33 -11.77
N ILE A 18 4.07 13.76 -12.45
CA ILE A 18 3.99 12.34 -12.76
C ILE A 18 3.79 12.07 -14.25
N ALA A 19 4.25 10.89 -14.66
CA ALA A 19 3.94 10.29 -15.95
C ALA A 19 3.43 8.88 -15.73
N VAL A 20 2.26 8.58 -16.29
CA VAL A 20 1.71 7.22 -16.29
C VAL A 20 2.00 6.57 -17.63
N LEU A 21 2.57 5.38 -17.58
CA LEU A 21 3.00 4.59 -18.71
C LEU A 21 2.14 3.34 -18.82
N ASP A 22 1.90 2.90 -20.05
CA ASP A 22 1.37 1.57 -20.30
C ASP A 22 2.34 0.50 -19.77
N ALA A 23 1.86 -0.56 -19.11
CA ALA A 23 2.74 -1.62 -18.60
C ALA A 23 3.20 -2.60 -19.70
N VAL A 24 2.46 -2.71 -20.81
CA VAL A 24 2.76 -3.62 -21.92
C VAL A 24 3.51 -2.90 -23.04
N GLY A 25 3.38 -1.57 -23.12
CA GLY A 25 4.08 -0.72 -24.10
C GLY A 25 5.00 0.33 -23.48
N ASN A 26 5.69 1.10 -24.32
CA ASN A 26 6.53 2.22 -23.86
C ASN A 26 5.83 3.59 -24.01
N ALA A 27 4.51 3.58 -24.19
CA ALA A 27 3.74 4.80 -24.40
C ALA A 27 3.37 5.45 -23.07
N ILE A 28 3.59 6.77 -22.99
CA ILE A 28 3.02 7.60 -21.93
C ILE A 28 1.52 7.72 -22.22
N ARG A 29 0.68 7.32 -21.26
CA ARG A 29 -0.77 7.47 -21.32
C ARG A 29 -1.15 8.93 -21.05
N TRP A 30 -0.68 9.46 -19.93
CA TRP A 30 -0.93 10.83 -19.52
C TRP A 30 0.17 11.35 -18.59
N ARG A 31 0.17 12.66 -18.39
CA ARG A 31 1.08 13.37 -17.48
C ARG A 31 0.28 14.33 -16.62
N TYR A 32 0.75 14.52 -15.40
CA TYR A 32 0.24 15.55 -14.52
C TYR A 32 1.40 16.37 -13.98
N ASN A 33 1.26 17.69 -14.06
CA ASN A 33 2.19 18.64 -13.45
C ASN A 33 1.41 19.41 -12.39
N PRO A 34 1.93 19.55 -11.16
CA PRO A 34 1.30 20.39 -10.15
C PRO A 34 1.14 21.83 -10.65
N PRO A 35 0.15 22.58 -10.13
CA PRO A 35 0.01 24.00 -10.44
C PRO A 35 1.28 24.78 -10.13
N GLN A 36 1.45 25.93 -10.78
CA GLN A 36 2.61 26.79 -10.57
C GLN A 36 2.79 27.13 -9.08
N GLY A 37 4.02 26.92 -8.59
CA GLY A 37 4.36 27.17 -7.19
C GLY A 37 3.99 26.04 -6.24
N CYS A 38 3.56 24.88 -6.76
CA CYS A 38 3.38 23.63 -6.04
C CYS A 38 4.33 22.55 -6.55
N GLU A 39 4.66 21.60 -5.69
CA GLU A 39 5.43 20.40 -5.98
C GLU A 39 4.75 19.18 -5.38
N LEU A 40 5.03 18.00 -5.94
CA LEU A 40 4.60 16.73 -5.38
C LEU A 40 5.40 16.42 -4.11
N ALA A 41 4.70 16.29 -3.00
CA ALA A 41 5.25 15.91 -1.70
C ALA A 41 5.16 14.40 -1.44
N SER A 42 4.07 13.76 -1.89
CA SER A 42 3.86 12.31 -1.76
C SER A 42 2.94 11.81 -2.87
N ILE A 43 3.02 10.51 -3.17
CA ILE A 43 2.16 9.84 -4.14
C ILE A 43 1.85 8.43 -3.67
N ALA A 44 0.62 7.97 -3.92
CA ALA A 44 0.28 6.56 -3.88
C ALA A 44 -0.45 6.16 -5.17
N VAL A 45 -0.19 4.94 -5.64
CA VAL A 45 -0.78 4.38 -6.85
C VAL A 45 -1.58 3.16 -6.44
N GLY A 46 -2.86 3.15 -6.80
CA GLY A 46 -3.73 1.99 -6.66
C GLY A 46 -4.08 1.36 -8.01
N VAL A 47 -4.97 0.39 -8.00
CA VAL A 47 -5.42 -0.36 -9.19
C VAL A 47 -6.17 0.52 -10.19
N ASN A 48 -6.88 1.55 -9.73
CA ASN A 48 -7.73 2.40 -10.57
C ASN A 48 -7.41 3.90 -10.47
N GLY A 49 -6.55 4.31 -9.53
CA GLY A 49 -6.34 5.72 -9.22
C GLY A 49 -4.91 6.03 -8.80
N VAL A 50 -4.54 7.29 -8.95
CA VAL A 50 -3.30 7.87 -8.45
C VAL A 50 -3.65 9.01 -7.51
N VAL A 51 -3.24 8.91 -6.26
CA VAL A 51 -3.40 9.99 -5.28
C VAL A 51 -2.08 10.72 -5.12
N VAL A 52 -2.12 12.04 -5.22
CA VAL A 52 -0.97 12.91 -5.00
C VAL A 52 -1.25 13.85 -3.84
N LEU A 53 -0.21 14.07 -3.03
CA LEU A 53 -0.13 15.16 -2.08
C LEU A 53 0.77 16.24 -2.67
N GLU A 54 0.26 17.45 -2.71
CA GLU A 54 0.98 18.62 -3.20
C GLU A 54 1.30 19.55 -2.04
N SER A 55 2.50 20.12 -2.08
CA SER A 55 2.92 21.22 -1.21
C SER A 55 3.16 22.46 -2.06
N CYS A 56 2.54 23.57 -1.68
CA CYS A 56 2.68 24.84 -2.38
C CYS A 56 3.51 25.83 -1.57
N THR A 57 4.23 26.71 -2.28
CA THR A 57 5.07 27.78 -1.70
C THR A 57 4.30 28.76 -0.81
N THR A 58 2.97 28.81 -0.93
CA THR A 58 2.07 29.56 -0.05
C THR A 58 1.87 28.90 1.32
N GLY A 59 2.44 27.71 1.55
CA GLY A 59 2.20 26.87 2.73
C GLY A 59 0.90 26.07 2.66
N THR A 60 0.21 26.09 1.51
CA THR A 60 -1.02 25.31 1.30
C THR A 60 -0.68 23.93 0.79
N THR A 61 -1.39 22.91 1.29
CA THR A 61 -1.29 21.53 0.81
C THR A 61 -2.61 21.08 0.18
N TRP A 62 -2.52 20.23 -0.84
CA TRP A 62 -3.69 19.66 -1.52
C TRP A 62 -3.53 18.16 -1.68
N LEU A 63 -4.63 17.43 -1.49
CA LEU A 63 -4.75 16.04 -1.88
C LEU A 63 -5.62 15.98 -3.13
N ALA A 64 -5.17 15.29 -4.16
CA ALA A 64 -5.92 15.08 -5.38
C ALA A 64 -5.84 13.62 -5.82
N GLU A 65 -6.91 13.12 -6.42
CA GLU A 65 -6.94 11.80 -7.05
C GLU A 65 -7.22 11.97 -8.54
N PHE A 66 -6.54 11.12 -9.31
CA PHE A 66 -6.65 11.03 -10.75
C PHE A 66 -6.97 9.59 -11.14
N ASP A 67 -7.88 9.43 -12.10
CA ASP A 67 -8.11 8.13 -12.73
C ASP A 67 -6.82 7.64 -13.40
N LEU A 68 -6.41 6.41 -13.08
CA LEU A 68 -5.15 5.86 -13.54
C LEU A 68 -5.09 5.71 -15.07
N TYR A 69 -6.24 5.58 -15.74
CA TYR A 69 -6.32 5.30 -17.16
C TYR A 69 -6.46 6.57 -18.00
N SER A 70 -7.36 7.48 -17.63
CA SER A 70 -7.61 8.72 -18.37
C SER A 70 -6.76 9.91 -17.90
N GLY A 71 -6.32 9.91 -16.64
CA GLY A 71 -5.68 11.06 -16.01
C GLY A 71 -6.66 12.17 -15.62
N ASP A 72 -7.97 11.91 -15.67
CA ASP A 72 -8.98 12.86 -15.21
C ASP A 72 -8.95 12.97 -13.69
N GLN A 73 -8.84 14.20 -13.19
CA GLN A 73 -8.93 14.49 -11.75
C GLN A 73 -10.35 14.19 -11.26
N GLN A 74 -10.51 13.22 -10.36
CA GLN A 74 -11.83 12.90 -9.80
C GLN A 74 -12.21 13.87 -8.68
N TRP A 75 -11.25 14.21 -7.83
CA TRP A 75 -11.45 15.18 -6.75
C TRP A 75 -10.16 15.85 -6.31
N ARG A 76 -10.32 16.94 -5.58
CA ARG A 76 -9.24 17.68 -4.93
C ARG A 76 -9.75 18.31 -3.65
N VAL A 77 -9.09 18.02 -2.53
CA VAL A 77 -9.50 18.45 -1.19
C VAL A 77 -8.28 18.94 -0.39
N ALA A 78 -8.52 19.78 0.61
CA ALA A 78 -7.48 20.09 1.59
C ALA A 78 -7.27 18.86 2.48
N PRO A 79 -6.02 18.40 2.70
CA PRO A 79 -5.78 17.31 3.62
C PRO A 79 -5.99 17.78 5.08
N PRO A 80 -6.15 16.85 6.02
CA PRO A 80 -6.13 17.16 7.45
C PRO A 80 -4.83 17.88 7.85
N PRO A 81 -4.87 18.76 8.87
CA PRO A 81 -3.69 19.51 9.30
C PRO A 81 -2.63 18.58 9.90
N GLY A 82 -1.36 18.81 9.57
CA GLY A 82 -0.23 18.05 10.08
C GLY A 82 0.76 17.66 8.98
N GLU A 83 1.76 16.86 9.34
CA GLU A 83 2.61 16.19 8.37
C GLU A 83 1.85 15.00 7.79
N VAL A 84 1.63 15.01 6.48
CA VAL A 84 0.80 14.03 5.77
C VAL A 84 1.66 13.19 4.85
N SER A 85 1.51 11.87 4.94
CA SER A 85 2.04 10.92 3.96
C SER A 85 0.90 10.10 3.36
N VAL A 86 0.93 9.91 2.04
CA VAL A 86 -0.06 9.07 1.35
C VAL A 86 0.47 7.65 1.30
N LEU A 87 -0.27 6.70 1.90
CA LEU A 87 0.14 5.30 2.00
C LEU A 87 -0.42 4.42 0.87
N GLY A 88 -1.57 4.84 0.31
CA GLY A 88 -2.36 3.98 -0.58
C GLY A 88 -3.50 4.68 -1.28
N ALA A 89 -3.90 4.14 -2.42
CA ALA A 89 -5.08 4.54 -3.20
C ALA A 89 -5.90 3.33 -3.70
N ASP A 90 -5.84 2.23 -2.96
CA ASP A 90 -6.36 0.92 -3.35
C ASP A 90 -7.71 0.64 -2.68
N GLY A 91 -8.79 1.01 -3.36
CA GLY A 91 -10.17 0.92 -2.85
C GLY A 91 -10.54 1.95 -1.78
N VAL A 92 -9.57 2.38 -0.98
CA VAL A 92 -9.61 3.55 -0.10
C VAL A 92 -8.32 4.36 -0.26
N VAL A 93 -8.35 5.62 0.18
CA VAL A 93 -7.13 6.42 0.32
C VAL A 93 -6.69 6.38 1.77
N SER A 94 -5.50 5.86 2.02
CA SER A 94 -4.93 5.77 3.37
C SER A 94 -3.89 6.84 3.56
N LEU A 95 -4.03 7.65 4.60
CA LEU A 95 -3.09 8.70 4.96
C LEU A 95 -2.49 8.41 6.34
N LEU A 96 -1.21 8.70 6.51
CA LEU A 96 -0.60 8.84 7.82
C LEU A 96 -0.46 10.34 8.10
N VAL A 97 -1.15 10.83 9.13
CA VAL A 97 -1.06 12.22 9.59
C VAL A 97 -0.41 12.24 10.96
N GLY A 98 0.87 12.60 11.01
CA GLY A 98 1.70 12.37 12.20
C GLY A 98 1.78 10.88 12.55
N ARG A 99 0.96 10.43 13.51
CA ARG A 99 0.85 9.01 13.94
C ARG A 99 -0.56 8.44 13.84
N GLU A 100 -1.46 9.17 13.20
CA GLU A 100 -2.85 8.75 13.01
C GLU A 100 -3.04 8.22 11.59
N LEU A 101 -3.62 7.02 11.49
CA LEU A 101 -4.07 6.48 10.22
C LEU A 101 -5.45 7.08 9.93
N LEU A 102 -5.60 7.71 8.76
CA LEU A 102 -6.88 8.21 8.27
C LEU A 102 -7.27 7.47 7.01
N ILE A 103 -8.53 7.07 6.93
CA ILE A 103 -9.09 6.39 5.78
C ILE A 103 -10.08 7.32 5.09
N LEU A 104 -9.80 7.65 3.84
CA LEU A 104 -10.61 8.51 3.00
C LEU A 104 -11.27 7.69 1.90
N SER A 105 -12.43 8.17 1.46
CA SER A 105 -13.18 7.66 0.33
C SER A 105 -12.42 7.95 -0.96
N VAL A 106 -12.14 6.91 -1.74
CA VAL A 106 -11.57 7.10 -3.09
C VAL A 106 -12.53 7.83 -4.04
N ARG A 107 -13.83 7.89 -3.72
CA ARG A 107 -14.85 8.50 -4.58
C ARG A 107 -14.85 10.02 -4.55
N ASP A 108 -14.57 10.61 -3.40
CA ASP A 108 -14.75 12.05 -3.17
C ASP A 108 -13.74 12.67 -2.20
N GLY A 109 -12.78 11.89 -1.68
CA GLY A 109 -11.78 12.35 -0.72
C GLY A 109 -12.34 12.64 0.67
N SER A 110 -13.61 12.29 0.96
CA SER A 110 -14.19 12.48 2.29
C SER A 110 -13.62 11.49 3.31
N LEU A 111 -13.51 11.92 4.57
CA LEU A 111 -13.07 11.06 5.67
C LEU A 111 -14.13 9.97 5.94
N LEU A 112 -13.73 8.71 5.82
CA LEU A 112 -14.56 7.56 6.18
C LEU A 112 -14.36 7.17 7.64
N ALA A 113 -13.09 7.03 8.04
CA ALA A 113 -12.73 6.61 9.39
C ALA A 113 -11.38 7.19 9.83
N ASN A 114 -11.24 7.31 11.15
CA ASN A 114 -9.97 7.48 11.84
C ASN A 114 -9.88 6.31 12.84
N PRO A 115 -9.27 5.16 12.46
CA PRO A 115 -9.09 4.01 13.35
C PRO A 115 -8.30 4.34 14.63
N GLY A 116 -7.70 5.53 14.72
CA GLY A 116 -7.00 6.04 15.88
C GLY A 116 -5.49 6.13 15.66
N ALA A 117 -4.81 6.66 16.69
CA ALA A 117 -3.35 6.71 16.71
C ALA A 117 -2.79 5.29 16.68
N VAL A 118 -1.87 5.02 15.76
CA VAL A 118 -1.15 3.73 15.67
C VAL A 118 -0.04 3.66 16.75
N ALA A 119 -0.16 4.49 17.79
CA ALA A 119 0.93 4.93 18.65
C ALA A 119 1.04 4.16 19.96
N ASP A 120 0.17 3.20 20.27
CA ASP A 120 0.34 2.38 21.48
C ASP A 120 1.50 1.37 21.36
N SER A 121 2.04 1.14 20.16
CA SER A 121 3.21 0.28 19.97
C SER A 121 4.55 1.01 20.06
N GLY A 122 4.60 2.35 20.07
CA GLY A 122 5.86 3.12 20.13
C GLY A 122 6.77 2.99 18.91
N LEU A 123 6.40 2.18 17.90
CA LEU A 123 7.29 1.68 16.83
C LEU A 123 7.11 2.36 15.46
N VAL A 124 6.39 3.46 15.34
CA VAL A 124 6.51 4.27 14.12
C VAL A 124 7.81 5.05 14.21
N GLU A 125 8.95 4.39 13.98
CA GLU A 125 10.26 5.04 13.91
C GLU A 125 10.48 5.72 12.54
N SER A 126 9.76 5.31 11.50
CA SER A 126 9.70 6.01 10.21
C SER A 126 8.43 5.68 9.41
N PRO A 127 7.84 6.67 8.71
CA PRO A 127 6.67 6.48 7.84
C PRO A 127 6.94 5.59 6.61
N SER A 128 8.21 5.29 6.32
CA SER A 128 8.64 4.48 5.17
C SER A 128 8.24 3.00 5.23
N SER A 129 7.81 2.50 6.40
CA SER A 129 7.38 1.09 6.57
C SER A 129 5.87 0.91 6.39
N ALA A 130 5.15 1.98 6.07
CA ALA A 130 3.70 1.97 5.92
C ALA A 130 3.31 1.76 4.46
N VAL A 131 2.50 0.74 4.18
CA VAL A 131 2.06 0.40 2.82
C VAL A 131 0.59 0.01 2.85
N THR A 132 -0.16 0.49 1.87
CA THR A 132 -1.50 -0.04 1.58
C THR A 132 -1.45 -0.91 0.35
N MET A 133 -2.21 -2.00 0.36
CA MET A 133 -2.43 -2.83 -0.82
C MET A 133 -3.86 -3.31 -0.87
N PHE A 134 -4.31 -3.72 -2.07
CA PHE A 134 -5.61 -4.33 -2.25
C PHE A 134 -5.49 -5.83 -2.46
N ALA A 135 -6.24 -6.61 -1.69
CA ALA A 135 -6.18 -8.07 -1.79
C ALA A 135 -7.56 -8.69 -2.03
N GLY A 136 -7.59 -9.88 -2.65
CA GLY A 136 -8.84 -10.61 -2.86
C GLY A 136 -9.73 -10.03 -3.98
N GLN A 137 -9.13 -9.68 -5.13
CA GLN A 137 -9.86 -9.17 -6.31
C GLN A 137 -10.91 -10.14 -6.88
N ALA A 138 -10.93 -11.39 -6.41
CA ALA A 138 -11.95 -12.37 -6.76
C ALA A 138 -13.36 -11.81 -6.52
N ALA A 139 -14.17 -11.75 -7.58
CA ALA A 139 -15.54 -11.22 -7.58
C ALA A 139 -15.71 -9.71 -7.27
N GLY A 140 -14.66 -8.90 -7.47
CA GLY A 140 -14.78 -7.43 -7.44
C GLY A 140 -15.04 -6.82 -6.05
N ARG A 141 -14.68 -7.55 -4.99
CA ARG A 141 -14.80 -7.12 -3.58
C ARG A 141 -13.47 -7.26 -2.86
N GLY A 142 -12.40 -6.72 -3.45
CA GLY A 142 -11.14 -6.75 -2.71
C GLY A 142 -11.23 -5.93 -1.43
N THR A 143 -10.43 -6.35 -0.46
CA THR A 143 -10.35 -5.74 0.86
C THR A 143 -9.08 -4.91 0.91
N PRO A 144 -9.17 -3.58 1.09
CA PRO A 144 -8.01 -2.76 1.36
C PRO A 144 -7.31 -3.26 2.62
N LEU A 145 -6.01 -3.45 2.51
CA LEU A 145 -5.12 -3.83 3.59
C LEU A 145 -4.11 -2.71 3.84
N VAL A 146 -3.92 -2.34 5.10
CA VAL A 146 -2.91 -1.37 5.51
C VAL A 146 -1.93 -2.08 6.42
N TYR A 147 -0.66 -2.14 6.03
CA TYR A 147 0.42 -2.58 6.89
C TYR A 147 1.09 -1.35 7.52
N LEU A 148 1.12 -1.31 8.84
CA LEU A 148 1.70 -0.21 9.60
C LEU A 148 2.26 -0.71 10.92
N SER A 149 3.54 -0.48 11.16
CA SER A 149 4.25 -0.83 12.40
C SER A 149 4.06 -2.29 12.83
N GLY A 150 4.30 -3.24 11.93
CA GLY A 150 4.22 -4.67 12.24
C GLY A 150 2.80 -5.19 12.41
N THR A 151 1.79 -4.41 12.05
CA THR A 151 0.39 -4.83 12.11
C THR A 151 -0.26 -4.64 10.76
N LEU A 152 -0.95 -5.68 10.31
CA LEU A 152 -1.78 -5.67 9.13
C LEU A 152 -3.24 -5.43 9.52
N TYR A 153 -3.86 -4.43 8.93
CA TYR A 153 -5.27 -4.06 9.15
C TYR A 153 -6.06 -4.29 7.87
N ALA A 154 -7.20 -4.96 7.97
CA ALA A 154 -8.19 -4.98 6.91
C ALA A 154 -9.26 -3.93 7.14
N ILE A 155 -9.59 -3.20 6.09
CA ILE A 155 -10.48 -2.05 6.13
C ILE A 155 -11.70 -2.33 5.27
N ASP A 156 -12.90 -2.04 5.79
CA ASP A 156 -14.13 -2.00 5.01
C ASP A 156 -14.07 -0.78 4.07
N PRO A 157 -14.11 -0.97 2.74
CA PRO A 157 -13.91 0.15 1.81
C PRO A 157 -15.08 1.13 1.76
N ALA A 158 -16.27 0.76 2.26
CA ALA A 158 -17.44 1.62 2.24
C ALA A 158 -17.50 2.54 3.46
N SER A 159 -17.07 2.05 4.62
CA SER A 159 -17.15 2.75 5.90
C SER A 159 -15.80 3.19 6.46
N GLY A 160 -14.69 2.66 5.93
CA GLY A 160 -13.35 2.82 6.50
C GLY A 160 -13.15 2.07 7.82
N ALA A 161 -14.15 1.30 8.28
CA ALA A 161 -14.06 0.58 9.55
C ALA A 161 -13.04 -0.56 9.47
N GLN A 162 -12.30 -0.78 10.55
CA GLN A 162 -11.46 -1.96 10.67
C GLN A 162 -12.34 -3.21 10.73
N LEU A 163 -12.06 -4.18 9.84
CA LEU A 163 -12.69 -5.50 9.82
C LEU A 163 -11.97 -6.46 10.77
N TRP A 164 -10.65 -6.52 10.66
CA TRP A 164 -9.77 -7.36 11.48
C TRP A 164 -8.34 -6.80 11.45
N SER A 165 -7.50 -7.27 12.36
CA SER A 165 -6.06 -6.96 12.39
C SER A 165 -5.25 -8.14 12.88
N VAL A 166 -4.00 -8.26 12.42
CA VAL A 166 -3.04 -9.28 12.87
C VAL A 166 -1.63 -8.70 12.90
N THR A 167 -0.78 -9.16 13.81
CA THR A 167 0.66 -8.89 13.76
C THR A 167 1.23 -9.54 12.50
N ALA A 168 2.13 -8.85 11.81
CA ALA A 168 2.81 -9.36 10.63
C ALA A 168 4.27 -8.92 10.65
N ASP A 169 5.16 -9.82 10.26
CA ASP A 169 6.61 -9.58 10.20
C ASP A 169 7.03 -8.93 8.87
N GLY A 170 6.08 -8.54 8.03
CA GLY A 170 6.33 -7.93 6.74
C GLY A 170 5.05 -7.63 5.96
N LEU A 171 5.23 -7.17 4.72
CA LEU A 171 4.11 -6.92 3.81
C LEU A 171 3.43 -8.24 3.44
N PRO A 172 2.09 -8.28 3.40
CA PRO A 172 1.40 -9.46 2.92
C PRO A 172 1.55 -9.58 1.40
N ALA A 173 1.33 -10.79 0.87
CA ALA A 173 1.31 -11.05 -0.56
C ALA A 173 -0.08 -11.54 -0.99
N ASP A 174 -0.60 -11.02 -2.11
CA ASP A 174 -1.83 -11.54 -2.71
C ASP A 174 -1.58 -12.96 -3.28
N ASN A 175 -2.42 -13.91 -2.89
CA ASN A 175 -2.42 -15.29 -3.36
C ASN A 175 -3.64 -15.57 -4.27
N GLY A 176 -4.29 -14.53 -4.79
CA GLY A 176 -5.47 -14.63 -5.63
C GLY A 176 -6.64 -15.26 -4.87
N ASP A 177 -7.29 -16.24 -5.48
CA ASP A 177 -8.45 -16.92 -4.89
C ASP A 177 -8.13 -17.71 -3.61
N ALA A 178 -6.84 -17.99 -3.36
CA ALA A 178 -6.40 -18.68 -2.15
C ALA A 178 -6.34 -17.77 -0.92
N GLY A 179 -6.44 -16.45 -1.09
CA GLY A 179 -6.42 -15.46 -0.01
C GLY A 179 -5.14 -14.60 -0.02
N ILE A 180 -4.68 -14.19 1.16
CA ILE A 180 -3.44 -13.43 1.35
C ILE A 180 -2.45 -14.23 2.16
N VAL A 181 -1.16 -14.14 1.83
CA VAL A 181 -0.09 -14.68 2.66
C VAL A 181 0.42 -13.59 3.58
N VAL A 182 0.40 -13.85 4.88
CA VAL A 182 0.91 -12.99 5.96
C VAL A 182 2.00 -13.75 6.68
N PHE A 183 3.14 -13.10 6.95
CA PHE A 183 4.23 -13.73 7.69
C PHE A 183 4.08 -13.43 9.18
N GLU A 184 4.04 -14.47 10.00
CA GLU A 184 3.72 -14.37 11.43
C GLU A 184 4.64 -15.26 12.25
N ALA A 185 5.50 -14.65 13.06
CA ALA A 185 6.49 -15.34 13.88
C ALA A 185 7.33 -16.36 13.07
N GLY A 186 7.67 -16.00 11.83
CA GLY A 186 8.44 -16.86 10.92
C GLY A 186 7.64 -17.87 10.09
N ASP A 187 6.32 -17.99 10.29
CA ASP A 187 5.45 -18.84 9.45
C ASP A 187 4.82 -18.07 8.30
N ALA A 188 4.59 -18.74 7.16
CA ALA A 188 3.69 -18.23 6.13
C ALA A 188 2.24 -18.65 6.42
N VAL A 189 1.38 -17.69 6.72
CA VAL A 189 -0.03 -17.90 7.05
C VAL A 189 -0.91 -17.40 5.92
N THR A 190 -1.65 -18.28 5.27
CA THR A 190 -2.67 -17.86 4.30
C THR A 190 -3.95 -17.51 5.03
N ARG A 191 -4.50 -16.32 4.80
CA ARG A 191 -5.72 -15.82 5.44
C ARG A 191 -6.77 -15.42 4.42
N ASP A 192 -8.02 -15.56 4.83
CA ASP A 192 -9.16 -14.98 4.15
C ASP A 192 -9.10 -13.44 4.29
N PRO A 193 -9.01 -12.66 3.20
CA PRO A 193 -8.79 -11.22 3.28
C PRO A 193 -9.99 -10.48 3.89
N LEU A 194 -11.20 -11.04 3.83
CA LEU A 194 -12.40 -10.38 4.33
C LEU A 194 -12.56 -10.58 5.84
N THR A 195 -12.28 -11.78 6.33
CA THR A 195 -12.56 -12.20 7.71
C THR A 195 -11.31 -12.31 8.59
N GLY A 196 -10.13 -12.34 7.98
CA GLY A 196 -8.85 -12.54 8.67
C GLY A 196 -8.66 -13.98 9.14
N ARG A 197 -9.60 -14.89 8.84
CA ARG A 197 -9.54 -16.29 9.26
C ARG A 197 -8.35 -16.98 8.58
N GLU A 198 -7.55 -17.68 9.37
CA GLU A 198 -6.50 -18.56 8.85
C GLU A 198 -7.12 -19.68 7.98
N LEU A 199 -6.59 -19.83 6.78
CA LEU A 199 -6.97 -20.84 5.79
C LEU A 199 -5.95 -21.98 5.77
N SER A 200 -4.66 -21.64 5.85
CA SER A 200 -3.56 -22.57 5.93
C SER A 200 -2.34 -21.91 6.57
N ARG A 201 -1.40 -22.75 7.02
CA ARG A 201 -0.10 -22.34 7.57
C ARG A 201 0.96 -23.28 7.02
N SER A 202 2.10 -22.70 6.67
CA SER A 202 3.29 -23.43 6.23
C SER A 202 4.48 -22.96 7.05
N ASP A 203 5.19 -23.92 7.65
CA ASP A 203 6.48 -23.66 8.29
C ASP A 203 7.53 -23.45 7.19
N LEU A 204 8.01 -22.20 7.09
CA LEU A 204 9.02 -21.82 6.09
C LEU A 204 10.41 -22.28 6.50
N LEU A 205 10.68 -22.36 7.80
CA LEU A 205 11.97 -22.79 8.33
C LEU A 205 12.18 -24.29 8.06
N GLU A 206 11.11 -25.09 8.14
CA GLU A 206 11.17 -26.50 7.82
C GLU A 206 11.34 -26.74 6.30
N SER A 207 10.76 -25.87 5.46
CA SER A 207 10.79 -26.01 3.99
C SER A 207 12.02 -25.39 3.32
N ALA A 208 12.68 -24.40 3.93
CA ALA A 208 13.95 -23.84 3.46
C ALA A 208 15.12 -24.83 3.59
N GLY A 209 14.93 -25.96 4.29
CA GLY A 209 16.02 -26.75 4.79
C GLY A 209 16.85 -25.94 5.79
N SER A 210 17.78 -26.59 6.46
CA SER A 210 18.73 -25.95 7.38
C SER A 210 19.74 -25.03 6.65
N ALA A 211 19.29 -24.18 5.73
CA ALA A 211 20.08 -23.11 5.15
C ALA A 211 20.43 -22.13 6.28
N GLU A 212 21.71 -22.16 6.68
CA GLU A 212 22.30 -21.23 7.62
C GLU A 212 22.11 -19.81 7.08
N GLY A 213 21.06 -19.12 7.53
CA GLY A 213 20.64 -17.82 7.03
C GLY A 213 19.33 -17.33 7.65
N GLY A 214 18.41 -18.23 8.00
CA GLY A 214 17.15 -17.86 8.66
C GLY A 214 16.29 -16.84 7.88
N LEU A 215 15.14 -16.48 8.44
CA LEU A 215 14.32 -15.36 7.96
C LEU A 215 14.60 -14.07 8.76
N GLU A 216 15.71 -14.02 9.50
CA GLU A 216 16.10 -12.82 10.23
C GLU A 216 16.40 -11.69 9.22
N GLY A 217 15.94 -10.48 9.53
CA GLY A 217 16.15 -9.31 8.66
C GLY A 217 15.24 -9.24 7.44
N LEU A 218 14.11 -9.96 7.42
CA LEU A 218 13.14 -9.86 6.32
C LEU A 218 12.54 -8.45 6.20
N THR A 219 12.69 -7.82 5.02
CA THR A 219 12.22 -6.45 4.76
C THR A 219 11.04 -6.39 3.79
N ARG A 220 10.99 -7.29 2.80
CA ARG A 220 9.91 -7.32 1.78
C ARG A 220 9.73 -8.72 1.25
N ILE A 221 8.50 -9.12 0.92
CA ILE A 221 8.24 -10.34 0.16
C ILE A 221 7.35 -10.00 -1.03
N GLU A 222 7.67 -10.57 -2.18
CA GLU A 222 6.83 -10.55 -3.37
C GLU A 222 6.59 -11.96 -3.88
N ARG A 223 5.39 -12.21 -4.40
CA ARG A 223 5.10 -13.45 -5.08
C ARG A 223 5.18 -13.25 -6.60
N ALA A 224 6.09 -13.96 -7.24
CA ALA A 224 6.26 -14.01 -8.68
C ALA A 224 5.81 -15.38 -9.21
N GLY A 225 4.51 -15.52 -9.46
CA GLY A 225 3.92 -16.80 -9.89
C GLY A 225 3.92 -17.83 -8.76
N GLN A 226 4.66 -18.93 -8.93
CA GLN A 226 4.81 -19.96 -7.88
C GLN A 226 5.95 -19.65 -6.91
N VAL A 227 6.79 -18.66 -7.21
CA VAL A 227 7.96 -18.32 -6.40
C VAL A 227 7.62 -17.21 -5.42
N LEU A 228 7.95 -17.40 -4.14
CA LEU A 228 8.03 -16.35 -3.13
C LEU A 228 9.45 -15.80 -3.13
N VAL A 229 9.61 -14.50 -3.37
CA VAL A 229 10.88 -13.79 -3.28
C VAL A 229 10.87 -13.00 -1.97
N ALA A 230 11.84 -13.25 -1.10
CA ALA A 230 12.05 -12.53 0.14
C ALA A 230 13.31 -11.66 0.04
N ASP A 231 13.16 -10.38 0.31
CA ASP A 231 14.24 -9.44 0.52
C ASP A 231 14.59 -9.46 2.01
N THR A 232 15.83 -9.77 2.33
CA THR A 232 16.38 -9.77 3.68
C THR A 232 17.55 -8.79 3.78
N ASP A 233 17.99 -8.48 4.99
CA ASP A 233 19.20 -7.68 5.23
C ASP A 233 20.45 -8.27 4.54
N ASP A 234 20.45 -9.59 4.29
CA ASP A 234 21.53 -10.33 3.64
C ASP A 234 21.30 -10.56 2.12
N GLY A 235 20.14 -10.18 1.58
CA GLY A 235 19.84 -10.21 0.15
C GLY A 235 18.52 -10.90 -0.23
N LEU A 236 18.37 -11.25 -1.50
CA LEU A 236 17.15 -11.86 -2.03
C LEU A 236 17.19 -13.40 -1.93
N LEU A 237 16.20 -13.97 -1.25
CA LEU A 237 15.91 -15.40 -1.21
C LEU A 237 14.70 -15.71 -2.08
N ALA A 238 14.70 -16.86 -2.75
CA ALA A 238 13.59 -17.29 -3.60
C ALA A 238 13.19 -18.73 -3.25
N TYR A 239 11.91 -18.92 -2.95
CA TYR A 239 11.30 -20.21 -2.58
C TYR A 239 10.26 -20.58 -3.62
N GLY A 240 10.32 -21.78 -4.21
CA GLY A 240 9.42 -22.24 -5.27
C GLY A 240 9.07 -23.71 -5.17
#